data_AF-A0A6G6KCG3-F1
#
_entry.id   AF-A0A6G6KCG3-F1
#
_cell.length_a   1.000
_cell.length_b   1.000
_cell.length_c   1.000
_cell.angle_alpha   90.00
_cell.angle_beta   90.00
_cell.angle_gamma   90.00
#
_symmetry.space_group_name_H-M   'P 1'
#
loop_
_entity.id
_entity.type
_entity.pdbx_description
1 polymer ?
#
loop_
_entity_poly.entity_id
_entity_poly.type
_entity_poly.pdbx_seq_one_letter_code
_entity_poly.pdbx_strand_id
1 'polypeptide(L)' 'MKIIVFTSPAITAQVNEWLEAHPDIDVISMAQSEYDGTMHLTLLYRQK' A
#
# COMPACT_ATOMS: atom_id res chain seq x y z
N MET A 1 13.77 -0.57 -5.21
CA MET A 1 12.78 -0.95 -4.17
C MET A 1 12.25 0.31 -3.55
N LYS A 2 10.93 0.41 -3.37
CA LYS A 2 10.26 1.59 -2.79
C LYS A 2 9.26 1.12 -1.73
N ILE A 3 9.11 1.89 -0.66
CA ILE A 3 8.15 1.65 0.42
C ILE A 3 7.27 2.89 0.49
N ILE A 4 5.95 2.69 0.51
CA ILE A 4 4.99 3.76 0.75
C ILE A 4 4.15 3.36 1.97
N VAL A 5 3.96 4.34 2.88
CA VAL A 5 3.14 4.20 4.08
C VAL A 5 1.95 5.14 3.94
N PHE A 6 0.76 4.62 4.16
CA PHE A 6 -0.51 5.30 3.97
C PHE A 6 -1.28 5.36 5.29
N THR A 7 -1.83 6.51 5.70
CA THR A 7 -2.54 6.70 6.99
C THR A 7 -4.02 7.09 6.86
N SER A 8 -4.94 6.13 6.66
CA SER A 8 -6.41 6.36 6.61
C SER A 8 -7.18 5.03 6.60
N PRO A 9 -8.41 4.96 7.15
CA PRO A 9 -9.26 3.76 7.04
C PRO A 9 -9.71 3.44 5.61
N ALA A 10 -9.74 4.42 4.68
CA ALA A 10 -10.13 4.20 3.28
C ALA A 10 -8.97 3.76 2.37
N ILE A 11 -7.77 3.61 2.92
CA ILE A 11 -6.53 3.54 2.13
C ILE A 11 -6.32 2.19 1.43
N THR A 12 -6.86 1.10 1.97
CA THR A 12 -6.73 -0.22 1.33
C THR A 12 -7.45 -0.28 -0.02
N ALA A 13 -8.65 0.30 -0.12
CA ALA A 13 -9.39 0.36 -1.38
C ALA A 13 -8.67 1.22 -2.42
N GLN A 14 -8.19 2.40 -2.02
CA GLN A 14 -7.45 3.30 -2.91
C GLN A 14 -6.13 2.68 -3.41
N VAL A 15 -5.42 1.95 -2.55
CA VAL A 15 -4.18 1.27 -2.95
C VAL A 15 -4.47 0.12 -3.90
N ASN A 16 -5.56 -0.63 -3.71
CA ASN A 16 -5.97 -1.65 -4.66
C ASN A 16 -6.34 -1.05 -6.03
N GLU A 17 -7.14 0.01 -6.07
CA GLU A 17 -7.49 0.72 -7.32
C GLU A 17 -6.23 1.25 -8.04
N TRP A 18 -5.29 1.80 -7.29
CA TRP A 18 -4.01 2.26 -7.85
C TRP A 18 -3.18 1.11 -8.41
N LEU A 19 -3.11 -0.04 -7.72
CA LEU A 19 -2.42 -1.24 -8.20
C LEU A 19 -3.05 -1.82 -9.46
N GLU A 20 -4.38 -1.81 -9.57
CA GLU A 20 -5.09 -2.24 -10.80
C GLU A 20 -4.72 -1.36 -12.00
N ALA A 21 -4.53 -0.06 -11.78
CA ALA A 21 -4.10 0.88 -12.81
C ALA A 21 -2.60 0.76 -13.18
N HIS A 22 -1.80 0.01 -12.42
CA HIS A 22 -0.34 -0.10 -12.61
C HIS A 22 0.10 -1.58 -12.70
N PRO A 23 -0.16 -2.26 -13.83
CA PRO A 23 0.26 -3.65 -14.04
C PRO A 23 1.79 -3.84 -14.11
N ASP A 24 2.55 -2.74 -14.18
CA ASP A 24 4.02 -2.71 -14.07
C ASP A 24 4.53 -2.88 -12.64
N ILE A 25 3.63 -2.84 -11.65
CA ILE A 25 3.93 -3.00 -10.23
C ILE A 25 3.78 -4.46 -9.81
N ASP A 26 4.87 -5.00 -9.26
CA ASP A 26 4.93 -6.30 -8.62
C ASP A 26 4.94 -6.12 -7.09
N VAL A 27 3.83 -6.50 -6.45
CA VAL A 27 3.67 -6.38 -5.00
C VAL A 27 4.38 -7.52 -4.29
N ILE A 28 5.38 -7.17 -3.47
CA ILE A 28 6.17 -8.13 -2.70
C ILE A 28 5.52 -8.40 -1.35
N SER A 29 5.04 -7.35 -0.68
CA SER A 29 4.37 -7.46 0.62
C SER A 29 3.46 -6.27 0.86
N MET A 30 2.31 -6.52 1.50
CA MET A 30 1.39 -5.48 1.95
C MET A 30 0.93 -5.82 3.37
N ALA A 31 1.07 -4.87 4.29
CA ALA A 31 0.72 -5.06 5.70
C ALA A 31 -0.03 -3.84 6.22
N GLN A 32 -1.05 -4.10 7.03
CA GLN A 32 -1.82 -3.06 7.70
C GLN A 32 -1.51 -3.12 9.21
N SER A 33 -1.22 -1.98 9.82
CA SER A 33 -0.93 -1.87 11.25
C SER A 33 -1.55 -0.62 11.83
N GLU A 34 -2.15 -0.71 13.02
CA GLU A 34 -2.59 0.46 13.76
C GLU A 34 -1.45 0.97 14.64
N TYR A 35 -1.16 2.27 14.57
CA TYR A 35 -0.20 2.93 15.43
C TYR A 35 -0.78 4.26 15.90
N ASP A 36 -0.83 4.47 17.21
CA ASP A 36 -1.35 5.71 17.82
C ASP A 36 -2.78 6.07 17.34
N GLY A 37 -3.67 5.07 17.27
CA GLY A 37 -5.05 5.23 16.78
C GLY A 37 -5.18 5.51 15.28
N THR A 38 -4.07 5.50 14.54
CA THR A 38 -4.04 5.71 13.09
C THR A 38 -3.79 4.40 12.37
N MET A 39 -4.59 4.10 11.35
CA MET A 39 -4.39 2.93 10.49
C MET A 39 -3.33 3.20 9.44
N HIS A 40 -2.22 2.47 9.50
CA HIS A 40 -1.15 2.50 8.51
C HIS A 40 -1.26 1.30 7.55
N LEU A 41 -1.09 1.54 6.25
CA LEU A 41 -0.86 0.49 5.25
C LEU A 41 0.54 0.66 4.69
N THR A 42 1.35 -0.39 4.80
CA THR A 42 2.70 -0.46 4.25
C THR A 42 2.69 -1.34 3.01
N LEU A 43 3.14 -0.80 1.88
CA LEU A 43 3.28 -1.52 0.63
C LEU A 43 4.76 -1.59 0.23
N LEU A 44 5.26 -2.81 0.09
CA LEU A 44 6.56 -3.11 -0.50
C LEU A 44 6.34 -3.64 -1.92
N TYR A 45 6.90 -2.94 -2.89
CA TYR A 45 6.74 -3.30 -4.30
C TYR A 45 7.99 -3.06 -5.14
N ARG A 46 7.98 -3.65 -6.34
CA ARG A 46 8.95 -3.43 -7.41
C ARG A 46 8.21 -2.88 -8.63
N GLN A 47 8.83 -1.95 -9.33
CA GLN A 47 8.37 -1.43 -10.61
C GLN A 47 9.32 -1.97 -11.69
N LYS A 48 8.78 -2.49 -12.80
CA LYS A 48 9.55 -3.08 -13.91
C LYS A 48 10.19 -2.02 -14.80
#